data_AF-A0A257T9Z7-F1
#
_entry.id   AF-A0A257T9Z7-F1
#
_cell.length_a   1.000
_cell.length_b   1.000
_cell.length_c   1.000
_cell.angle_alpha   90.00
_cell.angle_beta   90.00
_cell.angle_gamma   90.00
#
_symmetry.space_group_name_H-M   'P 1'
#
loop_
_entity.id
_entity.type
_entity.pdbx_description
1 polymer ?
#
loop_
_entity_poly.entity_id
_entity_poly.type
_entity_poly.pdbx_seq_one_letter_code
_entity_poly.pdbx_strand_id
1 'polypeptide(L)'
;HSPREALRAEVRRLLHTRRELIDSLISAYERYLREIASVTTADKELFDAIARQSDYIDERILWVRSTSRLGAGDLAAAGEALRWLARPQDWLAVGGQLVRSAKANALPCCLTALLFLALLATQPKMRQRVRQLGEQAARGNADDMSLTLRALIFTLLMAAPWPLLLAMFGWLLEHAPGSSELDRALAHGLIFSAVALASMEFLRQVCRGRGLGTAHFGWPEHSTRLLRKQIRWFMPLVLPITLLGATMHALENDRWLALNRLLFVVAMTALSVFLHRVLRPVGGVLHEFRAYRQGGWVDRLHYLAHPLLTAGPLALVALAALGYYYTARQLAWRFQATGWLLVAFLISGALLLRWLLIMRRRLAIRQARLRRAAVQHEPRGPDGAELPAVPAAAEGQLDLTTINLQTQRFVQTALMAGLAAGLWLIWADVLPALSALNVPLWHVSVEDSVGGAALP
;
A
#
# COMPACT_ATOMS: atom_id res chain seq x y z
N HIS A 1 82.88 36.13 -2.31
CA HIS A 1 81.40 36.21 -2.35
C HIS A 1 80.80 35.24 -1.37
N SER A 2 79.92 35.70 -0.48
CA SER A 2 79.58 34.95 0.73
C SER A 2 78.43 33.96 0.49
N PRO A 3 78.49 32.72 1.03
CA PRO A 3 77.43 31.71 0.88
C PRO A 3 76.04 32.16 1.39
N ARG A 4 75.98 33.23 2.18
CA ARG A 4 74.74 33.86 2.65
C ARG A 4 73.97 34.59 1.54
N GLU A 5 74.64 35.09 0.50
CA GLU A 5 73.98 35.79 -0.61
C GLU A 5 73.29 34.80 -1.55
N ALA A 6 73.92 33.66 -1.85
CA ALA A 6 73.34 32.57 -2.62
C ALA A 6 72.11 31.97 -1.92
N LEU A 7 72.19 31.73 -0.61
CA LEU A 7 71.05 31.24 0.18
C LEU A 7 69.87 32.23 0.20
N ARG A 8 70.16 33.55 0.29
CA ARG A 8 69.12 34.60 0.23
C ARG A 8 68.47 34.72 -1.15
N ALA A 9 69.21 34.46 -2.23
CA ALA A 9 68.68 34.44 -3.58
C ALA A 9 67.75 33.22 -3.78
N GLU A 10 68.17 32.05 -3.30
CA GLU A 10 67.37 30.82 -3.41
C GLU A 10 66.08 30.89 -2.56
N VAL A 11 66.15 31.42 -1.33
CA VAL A 11 64.95 31.65 -0.51
C VAL A 11 63.99 32.63 -1.19
N ARG A 12 64.50 33.70 -1.83
CA ARG A 12 63.66 34.64 -2.59
C ARG A 12 62.99 33.97 -3.78
N ARG A 13 63.70 33.12 -4.51
CA ARG A 13 63.16 32.34 -5.63
C ARG A 13 62.05 31.38 -5.17
N LEU A 14 62.27 30.66 -4.06
CA LEU A 14 61.28 29.75 -3.48
C LEU A 14 60.03 30.49 -2.99
N LEU A 15 60.19 31.67 -2.36
CA LEU A 15 59.08 32.52 -1.95
C LEU A 15 58.29 33.06 -3.14
N HIS A 16 58.97 33.44 -4.23
CA HIS A 16 58.32 33.88 -5.47
C HIS A 16 57.51 32.75 -6.11
N THR A 17 58.10 31.55 -6.21
CA THR A 17 57.45 30.36 -6.76
C THR A 17 56.24 29.95 -5.92
N ARG A 18 56.35 30.01 -4.58
CA ARG A 18 55.23 29.76 -3.67
C ARG A 18 54.09 30.75 -3.90
N ARG A 19 54.41 32.04 -4.09
CA ARG A 19 53.40 33.07 -4.35
C ARG A 19 52.67 32.82 -5.66
N GLU A 20 53.40 32.52 -6.74
CA GLU A 20 52.83 32.17 -8.05
C GLU A 20 51.93 30.92 -7.99
N LEU A 21 52.34 29.89 -7.25
CA LEU A 21 51.52 28.69 -7.06
C LEU A 21 50.24 28.98 -6.26
N ILE A 22 50.31 29.85 -5.24
CA ILE A 22 49.12 30.27 -4.48
C ILE A 22 48.18 31.08 -5.37
N ASP A 23 48.70 32.03 -6.16
CA ASP A 23 47.88 32.85 -7.06
C ASP A 23 47.23 31.99 -8.16
N SER A 24 47.97 31.02 -8.71
CA SER A 24 47.44 30.02 -9.64
C SER A 24 46.34 29.17 -8.99
N LEU A 25 46.55 28.72 -7.76
CA LEU A 25 45.56 27.94 -7.01
C LEU A 25 44.30 28.76 -6.74
N ILE A 26 44.42 30.02 -6.30
CA ILE A 26 43.29 30.93 -6.10
C ILE A 26 42.50 31.09 -7.40
N SER A 27 43.19 31.35 -8.53
CA SER A 27 42.55 31.50 -9.83
C SER A 27 41.84 30.22 -10.31
N ALA A 28 42.38 29.04 -9.95
CA ALA A 28 41.77 27.75 -10.25
C ALA A 28 40.51 27.52 -9.39
N TYR A 29 40.57 27.83 -8.09
CA TYR A 29 39.41 27.76 -7.18
C TYR A 29 38.30 28.72 -7.59
N GLU A 30 38.63 29.95 -7.99
CA GLU A 30 37.64 30.91 -8.49
C GLU A 30 36.95 30.43 -9.77
N ARG A 31 37.71 29.83 -10.70
CA ARG A 31 37.13 29.20 -11.90
C ARG A 31 36.21 28.06 -11.53
N TYR A 32 36.67 27.18 -10.65
CA TYR A 32 35.89 26.05 -10.16
C TYR A 32 34.60 26.48 -9.45
N LEU A 33 34.66 27.54 -8.62
CA LEU A 33 33.49 28.11 -7.95
C LEU A 33 32.50 28.70 -8.96
N ARG A 34 32.96 29.39 -9.99
CA ARG A 34 32.09 29.91 -11.07
C ARG A 34 31.42 28.78 -11.84
N GLU A 35 32.13 27.70 -12.11
CA GLU A 35 31.61 26.54 -12.84
C GLU A 35 30.59 25.74 -12.01
N ILE A 36 30.83 25.57 -10.70
CA ILE A 36 29.80 24.99 -9.82
C ILE A 36 28.56 25.90 -9.75
N ALA A 37 28.75 27.22 -9.66
CA ALA A 37 27.63 28.15 -9.58
C ALA A 37 26.78 28.14 -10.85
N SER A 38 27.41 28.08 -12.03
CA SER A 38 26.68 27.98 -13.30
C SER A 38 25.94 26.64 -13.41
N VAL A 39 26.57 25.52 -13.06
CA VAL A 39 25.92 24.19 -13.04
C VAL A 39 24.74 24.17 -12.06
N THR A 40 24.92 24.72 -10.85
CA THR A 40 23.84 24.78 -9.84
C THR A 40 22.65 25.62 -10.32
N THR A 41 22.92 26.68 -11.08
CA THR A 41 21.85 27.53 -11.66
C THR A 41 21.12 26.80 -12.78
N ALA A 42 21.85 26.14 -13.68
CA ALA A 42 21.27 25.32 -14.74
C ALA A 42 20.43 24.16 -14.19
N ASP A 43 20.90 23.49 -13.13
CA ASP A 43 20.14 22.45 -12.44
C ASP A 43 18.83 23.00 -11.85
N LYS A 44 18.88 24.16 -11.18
CA LYS A 44 17.67 24.82 -10.65
C LYS A 44 16.67 25.17 -11.75
N GLU A 45 17.14 25.77 -12.85
CA GLU A 45 16.27 26.11 -13.99
C GLU A 45 15.64 24.87 -14.61
N LEU A 46 16.40 23.76 -14.71
CA LEU A 46 15.89 22.48 -15.16
C LEU A 46 14.84 21.92 -14.19
N PHE A 47 15.09 21.92 -12.88
CA PHE A 47 14.12 21.48 -11.88
C PHE A 47 12.84 22.32 -11.91
N ASP A 48 12.95 23.64 -12.03
CA ASP A 48 11.80 24.54 -12.14
C ASP A 48 11.02 24.31 -13.44
N ALA A 49 11.71 24.04 -14.55
CA ALA A 49 11.07 23.69 -15.81
C ALA A 49 10.35 22.34 -15.73
N ILE A 50 10.98 21.32 -15.13
CA ILE A 50 10.37 20.01 -14.89
C ILE A 50 9.15 20.14 -13.98
N ALA A 51 9.23 20.93 -12.90
CA ALA A 51 8.11 21.17 -11.99
C ALA A 51 6.93 21.84 -12.71
N ARG A 52 7.19 22.94 -13.45
CA ARG A 52 6.15 23.61 -14.27
C ARG A 52 5.52 22.68 -15.31
N GLN A 53 6.32 21.85 -15.96
CA GLN A 53 5.84 20.90 -16.95
C GLN A 53 5.03 19.77 -16.29
N SER A 54 5.45 19.29 -15.11
CA SER A 54 4.71 18.31 -14.31
C SER A 54 3.36 18.89 -13.90
N ASP A 55 3.33 20.09 -13.33
CA ASP A 55 2.09 20.75 -12.91
C ASP A 55 1.13 20.95 -14.10
N TYR A 56 1.65 21.38 -15.26
CA TYR A 56 0.87 21.55 -16.48
C TYR A 56 0.32 20.22 -17.03
N ILE A 57 1.15 19.16 -17.00
CA ILE A 57 0.75 17.81 -17.42
C ILE A 57 -0.28 17.27 -16.44
N ASP A 58 -0.03 17.30 -15.14
CA ASP A 58 -0.90 16.77 -14.09
C ASP A 58 -2.27 17.45 -14.10
N GLU A 59 -2.33 18.75 -14.38
CA GLU A 59 -3.59 19.50 -14.49
C GLU A 59 -4.43 19.07 -15.72
N ARG A 60 -3.80 18.70 -16.85
CA ARG A 60 -4.50 18.49 -18.14
C ARG A 60 -4.57 17.04 -18.61
N ILE A 61 -3.64 16.18 -18.19
CA ILE A 61 -3.49 14.81 -18.70
C ILE A 61 -4.69 13.92 -18.35
N LEU A 62 -5.40 14.22 -17.25
CA LEU A 62 -6.62 13.48 -16.87
C LEU A 62 -7.83 13.84 -17.75
N TRP A 63 -7.83 15.00 -18.40
CA TRP A 63 -8.97 15.50 -19.19
C TRP A 63 -8.80 15.36 -20.70
N VAL A 64 -7.59 15.06 -21.16
CA VAL A 64 -7.34 14.78 -22.59
C VAL A 64 -7.75 13.35 -22.91
N ARG A 65 -8.48 13.16 -24.01
CA ARG A 65 -8.77 11.82 -24.53
C ARG A 65 -7.46 11.19 -24.98
N SER A 66 -6.95 10.29 -24.16
CA SER A 66 -5.74 9.51 -24.47
C SER A 66 -5.88 8.61 -25.71
N THR A 67 -7.12 8.21 -26.07
CA THR A 67 -7.38 7.20 -27.12
C THR A 67 -8.72 7.44 -27.81
N SER A 68 -8.91 6.80 -28.98
CA SER A 68 -10.21 6.69 -29.64
C SER A 68 -11.19 5.86 -28.79
N ARG A 69 -12.50 6.03 -29.06
CA ARG A 69 -13.55 5.23 -28.40
C ARG A 69 -13.33 3.75 -28.68
N LEU A 70 -13.67 2.89 -27.70
CA LEU A 70 -13.61 1.44 -27.89
C LEU A 70 -14.47 1.05 -29.11
N GLY A 71 -13.83 0.47 -30.12
CA GLY A 71 -14.48 0.06 -31.37
C GLY A 71 -14.29 -1.43 -31.65
N ALA A 72 -15.02 -1.95 -32.64
CA ALA A 72 -14.87 -3.34 -33.07
C ALA A 72 -13.43 -3.66 -33.56
N GLY A 73 -12.70 -2.65 -34.06
CA GLY A 73 -11.29 -2.77 -34.44
C GLY A 73 -10.35 -3.07 -33.27
N ASP A 74 -10.68 -2.63 -32.04
CA ASP A 74 -9.86 -2.93 -30.85
C ASP A 74 -9.88 -4.43 -30.53
N LEU A 75 -11.00 -5.13 -30.80
CA LEU A 75 -11.10 -6.56 -30.60
C LEU A 75 -10.21 -7.33 -31.59
N ALA A 76 -10.18 -6.89 -32.84
CA ALA A 76 -9.29 -7.47 -33.86
C ALA A 76 -7.81 -7.23 -33.51
N ALA A 77 -7.45 -5.98 -33.17
CA ALA A 77 -6.09 -5.61 -32.76
C ALA A 77 -5.65 -6.36 -31.50
N ALA A 78 -6.53 -6.53 -30.52
CA ALA A 78 -6.24 -7.34 -29.33
C ALA A 78 -6.07 -8.83 -29.67
N GLY A 79 -6.86 -9.36 -30.61
CA GLY A 79 -6.69 -10.73 -31.11
C GLY A 79 -5.34 -10.93 -31.80
N GLU A 80 -4.88 -9.96 -32.59
CA GLU A 80 -3.55 -9.99 -33.22
C GLU A 80 -2.42 -9.87 -32.20
N ALA A 81 -2.56 -9.00 -31.21
CA ALA A 81 -1.63 -8.88 -30.10
C ALA A 81 -1.54 -10.21 -29.31
N LEU A 82 -2.68 -10.87 -29.05
CA LEU A 82 -2.71 -12.17 -28.38
C LEU A 82 -2.07 -13.28 -29.23
N ARG A 83 -2.29 -13.30 -30.54
CA ARG A 83 -1.62 -14.25 -31.46
C ARG A 83 -0.11 -14.06 -31.47
N TRP A 84 0.37 -12.82 -31.40
CA TRP A 84 1.80 -12.55 -31.26
C TRP A 84 2.32 -13.01 -29.91
N LEU A 85 1.59 -12.73 -28.83
CA LEU A 85 1.94 -13.23 -27.50
C LEU A 85 1.95 -14.76 -27.48
N ALA A 86 1.17 -15.44 -28.32
CA ALA A 86 1.17 -16.90 -28.43
C ALA A 86 2.32 -17.46 -29.30
N ARG A 87 3.24 -16.63 -29.81
CA ARG A 87 4.37 -17.10 -30.64
C ARG A 87 5.36 -17.92 -29.80
N PRO A 88 5.60 -19.20 -30.15
CA PRO A 88 6.45 -20.08 -29.34
C PRO A 88 7.92 -19.64 -29.26
N GLN A 89 8.42 -18.95 -30.29
CA GLN A 89 9.84 -18.58 -30.40
C GLN A 89 10.28 -17.61 -29.29
N ASP A 90 9.44 -16.61 -28.98
CA ASP A 90 9.73 -15.62 -27.95
C ASP A 90 9.76 -16.28 -26.56
N TRP A 91 8.83 -17.20 -26.28
CA TRP A 91 8.81 -17.94 -25.01
C TRP A 91 9.95 -18.95 -24.86
N LEU A 92 10.41 -19.55 -25.95
CA LEU A 92 11.59 -20.41 -25.93
C LEU A 92 12.85 -19.59 -25.61
N ALA A 93 12.94 -18.36 -26.12
CA ALA A 93 14.04 -17.45 -25.79
C ALA A 93 14.01 -17.03 -24.31
N VAL A 94 12.83 -16.66 -23.78
CA VAL A 94 12.62 -16.36 -22.35
C VAL A 94 12.99 -17.57 -21.48
N GLY A 95 12.52 -18.76 -21.84
CA GLY A 95 12.84 -20.01 -21.14
C GLY A 95 14.34 -20.33 -21.14
N GLY A 96 15.00 -20.14 -22.29
CA GLY A 96 16.45 -20.30 -22.42
C GLY A 96 17.23 -19.28 -21.58
N GLN A 97 16.74 -18.04 -21.48
CA GLN A 97 17.31 -17.03 -20.59
C GLN A 97 17.13 -17.39 -19.12
N LEU A 98 15.94 -17.82 -18.70
CA LEU A 98 15.69 -18.28 -17.33
C LEU A 98 16.66 -19.40 -16.92
N VAL A 99 16.89 -20.38 -17.79
CA VAL A 99 17.83 -21.47 -17.51
C VAL A 99 19.28 -20.96 -17.43
N ARG A 100 19.69 -20.05 -18.32
CA ARG A 100 21.03 -19.45 -18.28
C ARG A 100 21.25 -18.63 -17.01
N SER A 101 20.29 -17.78 -16.67
CA SER A 101 20.32 -16.97 -15.44
C SER A 101 20.28 -17.84 -14.19
N ALA A 102 19.51 -18.93 -14.18
CA ALA A 102 19.47 -19.89 -13.07
C ALA A 102 20.83 -20.57 -12.86
N LYS A 103 21.52 -20.93 -13.96
CA LYS A 103 22.87 -21.50 -13.89
C LYS A 103 23.90 -20.49 -13.41
N ALA A 104 23.84 -19.24 -13.89
CA ALA A 104 24.74 -18.18 -13.46
C ALA A 104 24.53 -17.82 -11.97
N ASN A 105 23.28 -17.84 -11.52
CA ASN A 105 22.87 -17.51 -10.15
C ASN A 105 22.37 -18.76 -9.41
N ALA A 106 23.15 -19.84 -9.42
CA ALA A 106 22.74 -21.13 -8.85
C ALA A 106 22.50 -21.06 -7.33
N LEU A 107 23.33 -20.30 -6.59
CA LEU A 107 23.19 -20.16 -5.13
C LEU A 107 21.83 -19.55 -4.70
N PRO A 108 21.42 -18.34 -5.16
CA PRO A 108 20.13 -17.77 -4.78
C PRO A 108 18.95 -18.61 -5.30
N CYS A 109 19.06 -19.25 -6.47
CA CYS A 109 18.04 -20.16 -6.97
C CYS A 109 17.86 -21.38 -6.05
N CYS A 110 18.95 -22.02 -5.62
CA CYS A 110 18.91 -23.16 -4.70
C CYS A 110 18.38 -22.75 -3.31
N LEU A 111 18.82 -21.61 -2.77
CA LEU A 111 18.35 -21.11 -1.47
C LEU A 111 16.85 -20.83 -1.48
N THR A 112 16.34 -20.21 -2.55
CA THR A 112 14.92 -19.89 -2.66
C THR A 112 14.05 -21.10 -2.99
N ALA A 113 14.54 -22.05 -3.78
CA ALA A 113 13.90 -23.34 -3.97
C ALA A 113 13.82 -24.11 -2.64
N LEU A 114 14.90 -24.12 -1.85
CA LEU A 114 14.92 -24.74 -0.52
C LEU A 114 13.95 -24.04 0.44
N LEU A 115 13.93 -22.70 0.46
CA LEU A 115 12.99 -21.92 1.26
C LEU A 115 11.54 -22.19 0.84
N PHE A 116 11.25 -22.23 -0.47
CA PHE A 116 9.93 -22.54 -1.01
C PHE A 116 9.47 -23.94 -0.59
N LEU A 117 10.32 -24.96 -0.76
CA LEU A 117 10.04 -26.34 -0.35
C LEU A 117 9.88 -26.45 1.16
N ALA A 118 10.72 -25.79 1.95
CA ALA A 118 10.62 -25.76 3.41
C ALA A 118 9.30 -25.11 3.87
N LEU A 119 8.90 -24.00 3.25
CA LEU A 119 7.62 -23.35 3.55
C LEU A 119 6.44 -24.25 3.18
N LEU A 120 6.48 -24.94 2.03
CA LEU A 120 5.43 -25.90 1.64
C LEU A 120 5.37 -27.10 2.60
N ALA A 121 6.50 -27.70 2.94
CA ALA A 121 6.58 -28.84 3.84
C ALA A 121 6.11 -28.49 5.26
N THR A 122 6.32 -27.26 5.71
CA THR A 122 5.88 -26.77 7.02
C THR A 122 4.45 -26.24 7.05
N GLN A 123 3.77 -26.08 5.90
CA GLN A 123 2.35 -25.66 5.81
C GLN A 123 1.41 -26.40 6.78
N PRO A 124 1.35 -27.75 6.83
CA PRO A 124 0.44 -28.45 7.72
C PRO A 124 0.74 -28.17 9.20
N LYS A 125 2.03 -28.11 9.57
CA LYS A 125 2.47 -27.79 10.94
C LYS A 125 2.12 -26.36 11.33
N MET A 126 2.37 -25.38 10.45
CA MET A 126 1.98 -23.99 10.66
C MET A 126 0.45 -23.85 10.79
N ARG A 127 -0.32 -24.60 9.99
CA ARG A 127 -1.78 -24.64 10.06
C ARG A 127 -2.27 -25.14 11.42
N GLN A 128 -1.70 -26.24 11.90
CA GLN A 128 -2.00 -26.77 13.22
C GLN A 128 -1.58 -25.81 14.33
N ARG A 129 -0.42 -25.16 14.21
CA ARG A 129 0.09 -24.23 15.22
C ARG A 129 -0.78 -22.98 15.35
N VAL A 130 -1.24 -22.40 14.24
CA VAL A 130 -2.20 -21.28 14.27
C VAL A 130 -3.51 -21.68 14.95
N ARG A 131 -4.01 -22.90 14.70
CA ARG A 131 -5.21 -23.40 15.37
C ARG A 131 -4.99 -23.56 16.88
N GLN A 132 -3.87 -24.13 17.30
CA GLN A 132 -3.50 -24.27 18.72
C GLN A 132 -3.37 -22.91 19.41
N LEU A 133 -2.73 -21.94 18.76
CA LEU A 133 -2.60 -20.56 19.25
C LEU A 133 -3.98 -19.90 19.40
N GLY A 134 -4.90 -20.15 18.47
CA GLY A 134 -6.28 -19.70 18.57
C GLY A 134 -7.05 -20.34 19.73
N GLU A 135 -6.93 -21.65 19.92
CA GLU A 135 -7.55 -22.38 21.04
C GLU A 135 -6.98 -21.90 22.39
N GLN A 136 -5.66 -21.64 22.48
CA GLN A 136 -5.03 -21.05 23.65
C GLN A 136 -5.54 -19.63 23.89
N ALA A 137 -5.59 -18.79 22.86
CA ALA A 137 -6.08 -17.42 22.93
C ALA A 137 -7.57 -17.30 23.28
N ALA A 138 -8.35 -18.37 23.11
CA ALA A 138 -9.74 -18.48 23.55
C ALA A 138 -9.86 -18.90 25.03
N ARG A 139 -8.88 -19.64 25.58
CA ARG A 139 -8.84 -19.94 27.01
C ARG A 139 -8.58 -18.65 27.78
N GLY A 140 -9.45 -18.34 28.75
CA GLY A 140 -9.45 -17.07 29.49
C GLY A 140 -8.15 -16.68 30.21
N ASN A 141 -7.18 -17.59 30.33
CA ASN A 141 -5.87 -17.37 30.95
C ASN A 141 -4.76 -16.96 29.97
N ALA A 142 -5.01 -16.88 28.67
CA ALA A 142 -3.99 -16.50 27.68
C ALA A 142 -3.89 -14.98 27.52
N ASP A 143 -3.10 -14.36 28.39
CA ASP A 143 -2.95 -12.90 28.50
C ASP A 143 -1.86 -12.30 27.58
N ASP A 144 -1.33 -13.04 26.60
CA ASP A 144 -0.18 -12.60 25.82
C ASP A 144 -0.50 -12.23 24.37
N MET A 145 -0.16 -10.99 24.00
CA MET A 145 -0.17 -10.52 22.60
C MET A 145 0.79 -11.34 21.73
N SER A 146 1.81 -11.96 22.33
CA SER A 146 2.77 -12.83 21.63
C SER A 146 2.08 -13.97 20.88
N LEU A 147 0.93 -14.47 21.36
CA LEU A 147 0.16 -15.53 20.69
C LEU A 147 -0.43 -15.03 19.37
N THR A 148 -1.02 -13.83 19.36
CA THR A 148 -1.59 -13.21 18.16
C THR A 148 -0.49 -12.82 17.17
N LEU A 149 0.64 -12.28 17.66
CA LEU A 149 1.77 -11.93 16.80
C LEU A 149 2.43 -13.17 16.17
N ARG A 150 2.60 -14.27 16.93
CA ARG A 150 3.05 -15.56 16.39
C ARG A 150 2.08 -16.10 15.34
N ALA A 151 0.77 -16.02 15.61
CA ALA A 151 -0.25 -16.44 14.63
C ALA A 151 -0.21 -15.58 13.36
N LEU A 152 0.04 -14.28 13.48
CA LEU A 152 0.23 -13.36 12.35
C LEU A 152 1.47 -13.74 11.52
N ILE A 153 2.62 -13.97 12.17
CA ILE A 153 3.85 -14.41 11.51
C ILE A 153 3.63 -15.72 10.75
N PHE A 154 3.06 -16.75 11.39
CA PHE A 154 2.74 -18.00 10.69
C PHE A 154 1.76 -17.77 9.53
N THR A 155 0.81 -16.85 9.65
CA THR A 155 -0.13 -16.50 8.58
C THR A 155 0.59 -15.88 7.38
N LEU A 156 1.57 -15.00 7.63
CA LEU A 156 2.41 -14.40 6.60
C LEU A 156 3.29 -15.45 5.91
N LEU A 157 3.95 -16.31 6.69
CA LEU A 157 4.79 -17.41 6.16
C LEU A 157 3.97 -18.40 5.31
N MET A 158 2.72 -18.68 5.70
CA MET A 158 1.84 -19.54 4.92
C MET A 158 1.36 -18.91 3.60
N ALA A 159 1.41 -17.59 3.48
CA ALA A 159 1.01 -16.85 2.27
C ALA A 159 2.17 -16.61 1.29
N ALA A 160 3.40 -16.60 1.78
CA ALA A 160 4.61 -16.30 1.03
C ALA A 160 5.02 -17.27 -0.12
N PRO A 161 4.70 -18.59 -0.14
CA PRO A 161 5.34 -19.52 -1.09
C PRO A 161 5.12 -19.16 -2.56
N TRP A 162 3.87 -18.92 -2.97
CA TRP A 162 3.55 -18.62 -4.37
C TRP A 162 4.05 -17.25 -4.84
N PRO A 163 3.89 -16.17 -4.05
CA PRO A 163 4.54 -14.89 -4.34
C PRO A 163 6.06 -14.99 -4.46
N LEU A 164 6.70 -15.75 -3.57
CA LEU A 164 8.16 -15.93 -3.58
C LEU A 164 8.64 -16.56 -4.89
N LEU A 165 7.89 -17.55 -5.39
CA LEU A 165 8.19 -18.20 -6.67
C LEU A 165 8.01 -17.24 -7.85
N LEU A 166 6.95 -16.43 -7.88
CA LEU A 166 6.79 -15.40 -8.92
C LEU A 166 7.89 -14.33 -8.86
N ALA A 167 8.22 -13.85 -7.66
CA ALA A 167 9.28 -12.87 -7.45
C ALA A 167 10.65 -13.42 -7.86
N MET A 168 10.91 -14.71 -7.60
CA MET A 168 12.13 -15.39 -8.05
C MET A 168 12.25 -15.38 -9.57
N PHE A 169 11.20 -15.77 -10.30
CA PHE A 169 11.22 -15.72 -11.76
C PHE A 169 11.40 -14.30 -12.30
N GLY A 170 10.77 -13.31 -11.66
CA GLY A 170 10.94 -11.90 -12.04
C GLY A 170 12.38 -11.42 -11.84
N TRP A 171 12.95 -11.68 -10.66
CA TRP A 171 14.33 -11.34 -10.34
C TRP A 171 15.34 -12.00 -11.30
N LEU A 172 15.07 -13.25 -11.69
CA LEU A 172 15.95 -14.01 -12.57
C LEU A 172 15.98 -13.48 -14.01
N LEU A 173 14.86 -12.95 -14.50
CA LEU A 173 14.77 -12.27 -15.80
C LEU A 173 15.41 -10.87 -15.75
N GLU A 174 15.23 -10.15 -14.65
CA GLU A 174 15.81 -8.83 -14.45
C GLU A 174 17.35 -8.86 -14.47
N HIS A 175 17.94 -9.90 -13.87
CA HIS A 175 19.40 -10.07 -13.75
C HIS A 175 20.00 -10.98 -14.84
N ALA A 176 19.25 -11.22 -15.92
CA ALA A 176 19.73 -12.03 -17.03
C ALA A 176 20.79 -11.26 -17.86
N PRO A 177 21.98 -11.83 -18.12
CA PRO A 177 22.97 -11.20 -18.98
C PRO A 177 22.44 -11.15 -20.43
N GLY A 178 22.33 -9.93 -20.97
CA GLY A 178 21.76 -9.69 -22.31
C GLY A 178 20.22 -9.72 -22.32
N SER A 179 19.57 -9.27 -21.24
CA SER A 179 18.11 -9.18 -21.15
C SER A 179 17.53 -8.32 -22.27
N SER A 180 16.55 -8.87 -22.99
CA SER A 180 15.78 -8.12 -23.97
C SER A 180 14.76 -7.22 -23.26
N GLU A 181 14.17 -6.26 -24.00
CA GLU A 181 13.08 -5.43 -23.49
C GLU A 181 11.90 -6.27 -22.97
N LEU A 182 11.60 -7.38 -23.66
CA LEU A 182 10.54 -8.30 -23.26
C LEU A 182 10.87 -8.99 -21.92
N ASP A 183 12.12 -9.38 -21.69
CA ASP A 183 12.54 -10.03 -20.44
C ASP A 183 12.41 -9.07 -19.25
N ARG A 184 12.84 -7.82 -19.42
CA ARG A 184 12.68 -6.75 -18.42
C ARG A 184 11.20 -6.45 -18.15
N ALA A 185 10.39 -6.35 -19.19
CA ALA A 185 8.96 -6.12 -19.06
C ALA A 185 8.24 -7.29 -18.35
N LEU A 186 8.61 -8.53 -18.67
CA LEU A 186 8.12 -9.72 -17.97
C LEU A 186 8.57 -9.73 -16.50
N ALA A 187 9.82 -9.35 -16.22
CA ALA A 187 10.33 -9.23 -14.86
C ALA A 187 9.49 -8.27 -14.02
N HIS A 188 9.22 -7.06 -14.54
CA HIS A 188 8.32 -6.09 -13.89
C HIS A 188 6.92 -6.66 -13.67
N GLY A 189 6.34 -7.32 -14.69
CA GLY A 189 5.01 -7.93 -14.58
C GLY A 189 4.92 -9.04 -13.54
N LEU A 190 5.97 -9.88 -13.43
CA LEU A 190 6.09 -10.95 -12.44
C LEU A 190 6.23 -10.39 -11.02
N ILE A 191 7.10 -9.40 -10.81
CA ILE A 191 7.31 -8.78 -9.50
C ILE A 191 6.04 -8.06 -9.02
N PHE A 192 5.41 -7.27 -9.90
CA PHE A 192 4.15 -6.59 -9.58
C PHE A 192 3.04 -7.60 -9.22
N SER A 193 2.92 -8.68 -10.00
CA SER A 193 1.95 -9.75 -9.75
C SER A 193 2.27 -10.56 -8.49
N ALA A 194 3.55 -10.70 -8.13
CA ALA A 194 3.96 -11.34 -6.88
C ALA A 194 3.46 -10.55 -5.67
N VAL A 195 3.58 -9.22 -5.67
CA VAL A 195 3.07 -8.35 -4.60
C VAL A 195 1.55 -8.42 -4.52
N ALA A 196 0.85 -8.34 -5.66
CA ALA A 196 -0.60 -8.47 -5.71
C ALA A 196 -1.08 -9.84 -5.18
N LEU A 197 -0.38 -10.92 -5.56
CA LEU A 197 -0.65 -12.26 -5.08
C LEU A 197 -0.40 -12.40 -3.57
N ALA A 198 0.69 -11.82 -3.06
CA ALA A 198 1.03 -11.87 -1.64
C ALA A 198 -0.08 -11.26 -0.78
N SER A 199 -0.55 -10.08 -1.18
CA SER A 199 -1.59 -9.36 -0.44
C SER A 199 -2.92 -10.14 -0.45
N MET A 200 -3.31 -10.70 -1.60
CA MET A 200 -4.56 -11.48 -1.73
C MET A 200 -4.48 -12.82 -0.99
N GLU A 201 -3.37 -13.52 -1.09
CA GLU A 201 -3.13 -14.80 -0.41
C GLU A 201 -3.04 -14.59 1.11
N PHE A 202 -2.42 -13.51 1.57
CA PHE A 202 -2.42 -13.12 2.98
C PHE A 202 -3.85 -12.91 3.50
N LEU A 203 -4.66 -12.12 2.81
CA LEU A 203 -6.07 -11.92 3.18
C LEU A 203 -6.85 -13.23 3.21
N ARG A 204 -6.60 -14.12 2.23
CA ARG A 204 -7.20 -15.47 2.17
C ARG A 204 -6.82 -16.34 3.36
N GLN A 205 -5.59 -16.24 3.86
CA GLN A 205 -5.09 -17.01 5.01
C GLN A 205 -5.56 -16.41 6.35
N VAL A 206 -5.66 -15.08 6.48
CA VAL A 206 -6.28 -14.41 7.63
C VAL A 206 -7.73 -14.86 7.79
N CYS A 207 -8.47 -14.91 6.67
CA CYS A 207 -9.86 -15.35 6.63
C CYS A 207 -10.02 -16.87 6.66
N ARG A 208 -9.00 -17.66 7.03
CA ARG A 208 -9.10 -19.12 7.12
C ARG A 208 -9.98 -19.54 8.31
N GLY A 209 -10.64 -20.70 8.20
CA GLY A 209 -11.46 -21.26 9.27
C GLY A 209 -10.55 -21.62 10.43
N ARG A 210 -10.92 -21.20 11.64
CA ARG A 210 -10.05 -21.26 12.83
C ARG A 210 -8.69 -20.58 12.61
N GLY A 211 -8.64 -19.60 11.70
CA GLY A 211 -7.48 -18.76 11.42
C GLY A 211 -7.47 -17.50 12.29
N LEU A 212 -6.61 -16.55 11.93
CA LEU A 212 -6.42 -15.31 12.69
C LEU A 212 -7.74 -14.52 12.83
N GLY A 213 -8.50 -14.37 11.74
CA GLY A 213 -9.75 -13.61 11.73
C GLY A 213 -10.79 -14.17 12.70
N THR A 214 -11.12 -15.45 12.61
CA THR A 214 -12.15 -16.07 13.45
C THR A 214 -11.67 -16.30 14.89
N ALA A 215 -10.42 -16.76 15.09
CA ALA A 215 -9.95 -17.20 16.41
C ALA A 215 -9.36 -16.07 17.27
N HIS A 216 -8.67 -15.10 16.68
CA HIS A 216 -8.05 -14.00 17.41
C HIS A 216 -8.87 -12.71 17.33
N PHE A 217 -9.41 -12.38 16.16
CA PHE A 217 -10.17 -11.13 15.98
C PHE A 217 -11.68 -11.29 16.23
N GLY A 218 -12.18 -12.52 16.38
CA GLY A 218 -13.59 -12.79 16.61
C GLY A 218 -14.46 -12.43 15.40
N TRP A 219 -13.91 -12.43 14.19
CA TRP A 219 -14.68 -12.15 12.99
C TRP A 219 -15.70 -13.26 12.73
N PRO A 220 -16.88 -12.90 12.21
CA PRO A 220 -17.89 -13.86 11.79
C PRO A 220 -17.36 -14.95 10.86
N GLU A 221 -17.72 -16.20 11.15
CA GLU A 221 -17.32 -17.32 10.30
C GLU A 221 -17.97 -17.23 8.91
N HIS A 222 -19.21 -16.73 8.83
CA HIS A 222 -19.91 -16.51 7.57
C HIS A 222 -19.17 -15.51 6.68
N SER A 223 -18.83 -14.32 7.21
CA SER A 223 -18.12 -13.27 6.48
C SER A 223 -16.73 -13.71 5.99
N THR A 224 -15.96 -14.40 6.84
CA THR A 224 -14.63 -14.90 6.48
C THR A 224 -14.69 -16.03 5.44
N ARG A 225 -15.71 -16.90 5.51
CA ARG A 225 -15.95 -17.95 4.52
C ARG A 225 -16.34 -17.37 3.18
N LEU A 226 -17.24 -16.38 3.16
CA LEU A 226 -17.65 -15.67 1.95
C LEU A 226 -16.46 -15.00 1.27
N LEU A 227 -15.68 -14.20 2.02
CA LEU A 227 -14.51 -13.51 1.47
C LEU A 227 -13.49 -14.49 0.89
N ARG A 228 -13.21 -15.59 1.59
CA ARG A 228 -12.32 -16.64 1.08
C ARG A 228 -12.84 -17.27 -0.22
N LYS A 229 -14.15 -17.53 -0.32
CA LYS A 229 -14.77 -18.08 -1.53
C LYS A 229 -14.62 -17.11 -2.71
N GLN A 230 -14.84 -15.82 -2.50
CA GLN A 230 -14.72 -14.82 -3.56
C GLN A 230 -13.25 -14.62 -3.99
N ILE A 231 -12.30 -14.58 -3.05
CA ILE A 231 -10.87 -14.49 -3.37
C ILE A 231 -10.41 -15.69 -4.21
N ARG A 232 -10.89 -16.91 -3.92
CA ARG A 232 -10.50 -18.12 -4.67
C ARG A 232 -10.88 -18.11 -6.15
N TRP A 233 -12.00 -17.46 -6.49
CA TRP A 233 -12.40 -17.30 -7.89
C TRP A 233 -11.75 -16.07 -8.54
N PHE A 234 -11.65 -14.97 -7.79
CA PHE A 234 -11.09 -13.71 -8.30
C PHE A 234 -9.59 -13.78 -8.57
N MET A 235 -8.84 -14.46 -7.70
CA MET A 235 -7.38 -14.55 -7.77
C MET A 235 -6.85 -15.18 -9.08
N PRO A 236 -7.28 -16.37 -9.52
CA PRO A 236 -6.78 -16.96 -10.77
C PRO A 236 -7.20 -16.17 -12.02
N LEU A 237 -8.26 -15.36 -11.94
CA LEU A 237 -8.70 -14.50 -13.03
C LEU A 237 -7.85 -13.22 -13.12
N VAL A 238 -7.61 -12.55 -12.00
CA VAL A 238 -6.92 -11.25 -11.98
C VAL A 238 -5.40 -11.38 -12.08
N LEU A 239 -4.81 -12.45 -11.54
CA LEU A 239 -3.36 -12.67 -11.59
C LEU A 239 -2.76 -12.64 -13.01
N PRO A 240 -3.28 -13.39 -14.01
CA PRO A 240 -2.75 -13.31 -15.37
C PRO A 240 -3.01 -11.93 -16.00
N ILE A 241 -4.14 -11.29 -15.68
CA ILE A 241 -4.48 -9.97 -16.19
C ILE A 241 -3.50 -8.91 -15.66
N THR A 242 -3.17 -8.94 -14.37
CA THR A 242 -2.19 -8.02 -13.78
C THR A 242 -0.80 -8.25 -14.32
N LEU A 243 -0.42 -9.51 -14.55
CA LEU A 243 0.88 -9.86 -15.12
C LEU A 243 1.01 -9.32 -16.54
N LEU A 244 0.06 -9.65 -17.42
CA LEU A 244 0.05 -9.18 -18.79
C LEU A 244 -0.06 -7.65 -18.86
N GLY A 245 -0.93 -7.06 -18.04
CA GLY A 245 -1.13 -5.61 -18.00
C GLY A 245 0.13 -4.85 -17.59
N ALA A 246 0.83 -5.33 -16.56
CA ALA A 246 2.09 -4.73 -16.10
C ALA A 246 3.23 -4.94 -17.11
N THR A 247 3.35 -6.14 -17.70
CA THR A 247 4.34 -6.40 -18.76
C THR A 247 4.11 -5.52 -19.98
N MET A 248 2.89 -5.46 -20.49
CA MET A 248 2.57 -4.65 -21.66
C MET A 248 2.72 -3.15 -21.40
N HIS A 249 2.52 -2.70 -20.16
CA HIS A 249 2.79 -1.32 -19.79
C HIS A 249 4.28 -0.98 -19.87
N ALA A 250 5.15 -1.89 -19.43
CA ALA A 250 6.60 -1.72 -19.48
C ALA A 250 7.19 -1.79 -20.91
N LEU A 251 6.46 -2.35 -21.88
CA LEU A 251 6.87 -2.44 -23.29
C LEU A 251 6.64 -1.14 -24.09
N GLU A 252 5.99 -0.12 -23.51
CA GLU A 252 5.75 1.22 -24.09
C GLU A 252 5.38 1.24 -25.59
N ASN A 253 4.59 0.26 -26.04
CA ASN A 253 4.27 0.09 -27.45
C ASN A 253 2.76 0.10 -27.69
N ASP A 254 2.31 0.98 -28.58
CA ASP A 254 0.89 1.22 -28.92
C ASP A 254 0.17 -0.04 -29.40
N ARG A 255 0.92 -1.01 -29.95
CA ARG A 255 0.39 -2.31 -30.36
C ARG A 255 -0.36 -3.04 -29.24
N TRP A 256 0.07 -2.87 -27.98
CA TRP A 256 -0.52 -3.55 -26.83
C TRP A 256 -1.71 -2.81 -26.23
N LEU A 257 -1.96 -1.58 -26.67
CA LEU A 257 -2.95 -0.69 -26.07
C LEU A 257 -4.35 -1.28 -26.12
N ALA A 258 -4.76 -1.83 -27.27
CA ALA A 258 -6.07 -2.46 -27.43
C ALA A 258 -6.26 -3.67 -26.48
N LEU A 259 -5.27 -4.55 -26.40
CA LEU A 259 -5.30 -5.72 -25.52
C LEU A 259 -5.31 -5.30 -24.04
N ASN A 260 -4.49 -4.32 -23.66
CA ASN A 260 -4.47 -3.74 -22.32
C ASN A 260 -5.82 -3.11 -21.92
N ARG A 261 -6.52 -2.46 -22.85
CA ARG A 261 -7.86 -1.91 -22.62
C ARG A 261 -8.88 -3.01 -22.38
N LEU A 262 -8.89 -4.07 -23.19
CA LEU A 262 -9.80 -5.20 -22.98
C LEU A 262 -9.52 -5.93 -21.66
N LEU A 263 -8.25 -6.19 -21.35
CA LEU A 263 -7.83 -6.77 -20.07
C LEU A 263 -8.26 -5.89 -18.89
N PHE A 264 -8.11 -4.56 -19.01
CA PHE A 264 -8.59 -3.62 -18.00
C PHE A 264 -10.11 -3.68 -17.81
N VAL A 265 -10.89 -3.73 -18.90
CA VAL A 265 -12.35 -3.88 -18.84
C VAL A 265 -12.71 -5.17 -18.09
N VAL A 266 -12.11 -6.30 -18.47
CA VAL A 266 -12.35 -7.60 -17.82
C VAL A 266 -12.00 -7.53 -16.33
N ALA A 267 -10.84 -6.95 -15.96
CA ALA A 267 -10.42 -6.80 -14.57
C ALA A 267 -11.37 -5.94 -13.75
N MET A 268 -11.80 -4.78 -14.27
CA MET A 268 -12.71 -3.87 -13.58
C MET A 268 -14.12 -4.46 -13.45
N THR A 269 -14.62 -5.16 -14.46
CA THR A 269 -15.90 -5.89 -14.36
C THR A 269 -15.80 -7.02 -13.33
N ALA A 270 -14.72 -7.79 -13.33
CA ALA A 270 -14.49 -8.83 -12.33
C ALA A 270 -14.41 -8.25 -10.90
N LEU A 271 -13.75 -7.09 -10.74
CA LEU A 271 -13.66 -6.36 -9.48
C LEU A 271 -15.04 -5.86 -9.02
N SER A 272 -15.85 -5.31 -9.93
CA SER A 272 -17.24 -4.91 -9.61
C SER A 272 -18.06 -6.11 -9.13
N VAL A 273 -17.98 -7.26 -9.81
CA VAL A 273 -18.66 -8.50 -9.39
C VAL A 273 -18.15 -8.99 -8.03
N PHE A 274 -16.83 -8.95 -7.80
CA PHE A 274 -16.22 -9.30 -6.51
C PHE A 274 -16.75 -8.41 -5.38
N LEU A 275 -16.69 -7.08 -5.56
CA LEU A 275 -17.17 -6.12 -4.58
C LEU A 275 -18.66 -6.26 -4.34
N HIS A 276 -19.45 -6.42 -5.39
CA HIS A 276 -20.89 -6.63 -5.27
C HIS A 276 -21.17 -7.88 -4.44
N ARG A 277 -20.51 -9.01 -4.70
CA ARG A 277 -20.72 -10.26 -3.95
C ARG A 277 -20.23 -10.20 -2.49
N VAL A 278 -19.14 -9.49 -2.22
CA VAL A 278 -18.59 -9.34 -0.84
C VAL A 278 -19.42 -8.37 -0.01
N LEU A 279 -19.86 -7.26 -0.61
CA LEU A 279 -20.52 -6.14 0.06
C LEU A 279 -22.05 -6.22 0.01
N ARG A 280 -22.65 -7.34 -0.42
CA ARG A 280 -24.11 -7.47 -0.54
C ARG A 280 -24.80 -7.08 0.78
N PRO A 281 -25.86 -6.24 0.72
CA PRO A 281 -26.55 -5.76 1.93
C PRO A 281 -27.22 -6.89 2.72
N VAL A 282 -27.60 -7.99 2.05
CA VAL A 282 -28.12 -9.21 2.69
C VAL A 282 -27.14 -10.35 2.46
N GLY A 283 -26.68 -10.96 3.55
CA GLY A 283 -25.75 -12.11 3.52
C GLY A 283 -24.30 -11.80 3.13
N GLY A 284 -23.93 -10.54 2.89
CA GLY A 284 -22.55 -10.10 2.69
C GLY A 284 -21.77 -9.93 4.01
N VAL A 285 -20.50 -9.52 3.90
CA VAL A 285 -19.62 -9.30 5.07
C VAL A 285 -20.22 -8.28 6.07
N LEU A 286 -21.01 -7.32 5.55
CA LEU A 286 -21.62 -6.25 6.34
C LEU A 286 -22.91 -6.65 7.06
N HIS A 287 -23.51 -7.80 6.74
CA HIS A 287 -24.76 -8.23 7.34
C HIS A 287 -24.63 -8.43 8.86
N GLU A 288 -23.51 -9.00 9.32
CA GLU A 288 -23.30 -9.20 10.77
C GLU A 288 -22.84 -7.94 11.50
N PHE A 289 -22.21 -6.98 10.81
CA PHE A 289 -21.93 -5.66 11.39
C PHE A 289 -23.22 -4.86 11.66
N ARG A 290 -24.25 -5.04 10.82
CA ARG A 290 -25.59 -4.44 10.98
C ARG A 290 -26.33 -4.96 12.22
N ALA A 291 -26.14 -6.24 12.58
CA ALA A 291 -26.79 -6.83 13.75
C ALA A 291 -26.29 -6.24 15.08
N TYR A 292 -25.06 -5.70 15.11
CA TYR A 292 -24.41 -5.22 16.34
C TYR A 292 -24.47 -3.69 16.54
N ARG A 293 -24.80 -2.90 15.52
CA ARG A 293 -24.93 -1.42 15.60
C ARG A 293 -26.14 -0.93 14.80
N GLN A 294 -27.33 -1.19 15.31
CA GLN A 294 -28.54 -0.59 14.74
C GLN A 294 -28.61 0.91 15.09
N GLY A 295 -28.74 1.78 14.08
CA GLY A 295 -29.23 3.18 14.27
C GLY A 295 -28.22 4.33 14.16
N GLY A 296 -26.98 4.11 13.73
CA GLY A 296 -25.98 5.17 13.55
C GLY A 296 -25.92 5.80 12.14
N TRP A 297 -25.28 6.96 11.98
CA TRP A 297 -25.00 7.59 10.66
C TRP A 297 -24.22 6.66 9.71
N VAL A 298 -23.41 5.75 10.28
CA VAL A 298 -22.66 4.71 9.57
C VAL A 298 -23.57 3.71 8.84
N ASP A 299 -24.76 3.44 9.38
CA ASP A 299 -25.76 2.56 8.77
C ASP A 299 -26.36 3.19 7.50
N ARG A 300 -26.55 4.52 7.51
CA ARG A 300 -27.01 5.27 6.32
C ARG A 300 -25.92 5.41 5.27
N LEU A 301 -24.67 5.63 5.68
CA LEU A 301 -23.53 5.70 4.77
C LEU A 301 -23.35 4.38 4.00
N HIS A 302 -23.71 3.24 4.60
CA HIS A 302 -23.61 1.94 3.93
C HIS A 302 -24.53 1.80 2.71
N TYR A 303 -25.76 2.36 2.76
CA TYR A 303 -26.70 2.34 1.62
C TYR A 303 -26.17 3.10 0.40
N LEU A 304 -25.36 4.14 0.62
CA LEU A 304 -24.68 4.87 -0.45
C LEU A 304 -23.34 4.21 -0.83
N ALA A 305 -22.62 3.66 0.16
CA ALA A 305 -21.32 3.04 -0.06
C ALA A 305 -21.40 1.78 -0.93
N HIS A 306 -22.41 0.92 -0.76
CA HIS A 306 -22.56 -0.28 -1.60
C HIS A 306 -22.70 0.03 -3.10
N PRO A 307 -23.69 0.81 -3.56
CA PRO A 307 -23.82 1.15 -4.97
C PRO A 307 -22.61 1.95 -5.45
N LEU A 308 -22.06 2.87 -4.64
CA LEU A 308 -20.88 3.64 -5.03
C LEU A 308 -19.64 2.77 -5.26
N LEU A 309 -19.32 1.84 -4.35
CA LEU A 309 -18.14 0.99 -4.46
C LEU A 309 -18.28 -0.06 -5.59
N THR A 310 -19.50 -0.47 -5.89
CA THR A 310 -19.77 -1.45 -6.96
C THR A 310 -19.88 -0.81 -8.33
N ALA A 311 -20.47 0.38 -8.41
CA ALA A 311 -20.54 1.18 -9.63
C ALA A 311 -19.19 1.83 -9.97
N GLY A 312 -18.32 2.09 -8.99
CA GLY A 312 -17.00 2.69 -9.18
C GLY A 312 -16.18 2.02 -10.30
N PRO A 313 -15.88 0.70 -10.23
CA PRO A 313 -15.17 0.02 -11.30
C PRO A 313 -15.91 0.04 -12.64
N LEU A 314 -17.24 0.04 -12.66
CA LEU A 314 -18.03 0.13 -13.90
C LEU A 314 -17.95 1.54 -14.52
N ALA A 315 -17.90 2.59 -13.71
CA ALA A 315 -17.64 3.94 -14.17
C ALA A 315 -16.25 4.06 -14.81
N LEU A 316 -15.24 3.37 -14.25
CA LEU A 316 -13.91 3.29 -14.86
C LEU A 316 -13.92 2.55 -16.20
N VAL A 317 -14.73 1.50 -16.34
CA VAL A 317 -14.96 0.82 -17.63
C VAL A 317 -15.56 1.79 -18.65
N ALA A 318 -16.59 2.55 -18.26
CA ALA A 318 -17.21 3.53 -19.15
C ALA A 318 -16.21 4.63 -19.56
N LEU A 319 -15.40 5.11 -18.62
CA LEU A 319 -14.37 6.12 -18.87
C LEU A 319 -13.31 5.62 -19.87
N ALA A 320 -12.84 4.38 -19.70
CA ALA A 320 -11.94 3.72 -20.64
C ALA A 320 -12.56 3.51 -22.02
N ALA A 321 -13.87 3.20 -22.09
CA ALA A 321 -14.60 3.05 -23.33
C ALA A 321 -14.77 4.37 -24.10
N LEU A 322 -14.91 5.48 -23.38
CA LEU A 322 -15.05 6.83 -23.95
C LEU A 322 -13.74 7.46 -24.43
N GLY A 323 -12.60 6.78 -24.25
CA GLY A 323 -11.27 7.22 -24.70
C GLY A 323 -10.35 7.79 -23.61
N TYR A 324 -10.83 7.85 -22.35
CA TYR A 324 -10.08 8.34 -21.18
C TYR A 324 -9.38 7.18 -20.46
N TYR A 325 -8.70 6.32 -21.21
CA TYR A 325 -8.08 5.12 -20.67
C TYR A 325 -6.97 5.41 -19.65
N TYR A 326 -6.13 6.42 -19.92
CA TYR A 326 -5.10 6.86 -18.98
C TYR A 326 -5.71 7.25 -17.63
N THR A 327 -6.72 8.14 -17.65
CA THR A 327 -7.48 8.58 -16.47
C THR A 327 -8.13 7.42 -15.74
N ALA A 328 -8.79 6.51 -16.47
CA ALA A 328 -9.43 5.34 -15.89
C ALA A 328 -8.43 4.43 -15.16
N ARG A 329 -7.24 4.22 -15.72
CA ARG A 329 -6.17 3.42 -15.09
C ARG A 329 -5.62 4.10 -13.84
N GLN A 330 -5.36 5.41 -13.92
CA GLN A 330 -4.82 6.22 -12.84
C GLN A 330 -5.79 6.28 -11.64
N LEU A 331 -7.09 6.32 -11.92
CA LEU A 331 -8.15 6.24 -10.92
C LEU A 331 -8.35 4.81 -10.39
N ALA A 332 -8.17 3.78 -11.23
CA ALA A 332 -8.21 2.38 -10.82
C ALA A 332 -7.10 2.04 -9.81
N TRP A 333 -5.88 2.54 -10.03
CA TRP A 333 -4.78 2.39 -9.08
C TRP A 333 -5.13 2.97 -7.70
N ARG A 334 -5.69 4.19 -7.66
CA ARG A 334 -6.13 4.83 -6.40
C ARG A 334 -7.29 4.13 -5.73
N PHE A 335 -8.24 3.64 -6.52
CA PHE A 335 -9.33 2.82 -6.02
C PHE A 335 -8.79 1.54 -5.36
N GLN A 336 -7.85 0.87 -6.01
CA GLN A 336 -7.18 -0.32 -5.46
C GLN A 336 -6.36 0.01 -4.21
N ALA A 337 -5.60 1.12 -4.20
CA ALA A 337 -4.84 1.58 -3.04
C ALA A 337 -5.75 1.88 -1.85
N THR A 338 -6.91 2.51 -2.10
CA THR A 338 -7.92 2.78 -1.06
C THR A 338 -8.48 1.47 -0.50
N GLY A 339 -8.74 0.47 -1.35
CA GLY A 339 -9.16 -0.87 -0.91
C GLY A 339 -8.13 -1.54 0.00
N TRP A 340 -6.84 -1.51 -0.36
CA TRP A 340 -5.77 -2.06 0.47
C TRP A 340 -5.55 -1.28 1.75
N LEU A 341 -5.67 0.05 1.72
CA LEU A 341 -5.64 0.90 2.91
C LEU A 341 -6.73 0.49 3.90
N LEU A 342 -7.97 0.29 3.44
CA LEU A 342 -9.08 -0.16 4.27
C LEU A 342 -8.82 -1.55 4.88
N VAL A 343 -8.27 -2.50 4.11
CA VAL A 343 -7.91 -3.82 4.61
C VAL A 343 -6.80 -3.74 5.66
N ALA A 344 -5.73 -3.00 5.37
CA ALA A 344 -4.62 -2.80 6.30
C ALA A 344 -5.12 -2.17 7.61
N PHE A 345 -5.97 -1.16 7.50
CA PHE A 345 -6.58 -0.48 8.63
C PHE A 345 -7.51 -1.38 9.44
N LEU A 346 -8.29 -2.23 8.78
CA LEU A 346 -9.16 -3.21 9.43
C LEU A 346 -8.33 -4.23 10.23
N ILE A 347 -7.19 -4.68 9.71
CA ILE A 347 -6.27 -5.58 10.41
C ILE A 347 -5.58 -4.87 11.59
N SER A 348 -5.08 -3.65 11.38
CA SER A 348 -4.45 -2.83 12.43
C SER A 348 -5.42 -2.51 13.55
N GLY A 349 -6.65 -2.10 13.22
CA GLY A 349 -7.73 -1.87 14.18
C GLY A 349 -8.06 -3.15 14.97
N ALA A 350 -8.17 -4.30 14.31
CA ALA A 350 -8.39 -5.58 14.98
C ALA A 350 -7.24 -5.94 15.95
N LEU A 351 -5.99 -5.66 15.56
CA LEU A 351 -4.82 -5.88 16.41
C LEU A 351 -4.82 -4.94 17.63
N LEU A 352 -5.15 -3.67 17.45
CA LEU A 352 -5.27 -2.67 18.52
C LEU A 352 -6.41 -3.00 19.49
N LEU A 353 -7.58 -3.40 18.98
CA LEU A 353 -8.69 -3.84 19.81
C LEU A 353 -8.30 -5.08 20.63
N ARG A 354 -7.62 -6.05 20.00
CA ARG A 354 -7.11 -7.23 20.72
C ARG A 354 -6.10 -6.83 21.79
N TRP A 355 -5.22 -5.88 21.51
CA TRP A 355 -4.26 -5.34 22.47
C TRP A 355 -4.94 -4.71 23.68
N LEU A 356 -5.93 -3.85 23.44
CA LEU A 356 -6.70 -3.19 24.49
C LEU A 356 -7.46 -4.20 25.36
N LEU A 357 -8.07 -5.22 24.75
CA LEU A 357 -8.76 -6.30 25.47
C LEU A 357 -7.82 -7.06 26.40
N ILE A 358 -6.59 -7.35 25.95
CA ILE A 358 -5.57 -8.03 26.75
C ILE A 358 -5.11 -7.12 27.91
N MET A 359 -4.85 -5.84 27.65
CA MET A 359 -4.48 -4.89 28.70
C MET A 359 -5.57 -4.77 29.77
N ARG A 360 -6.84 -4.70 29.35
CA ARG A 360 -7.99 -4.69 30.26
C ARG A 360 -8.04 -5.93 31.16
N ARG A 361 -7.83 -7.12 30.59
CA ARG A 361 -7.80 -8.38 31.37
C ARG A 361 -6.66 -8.41 32.37
N ARG A 362 -5.45 -8.00 31.96
CA ARG A 362 -4.28 -7.92 32.86
C ARG A 362 -4.53 -6.99 34.05
N LEU A 363 -5.15 -5.83 33.83
CA LEU A 363 -5.51 -4.89 34.90
C LEU A 363 -6.55 -5.50 35.85
N ALA A 364 -7.61 -6.12 35.32
CA ALA A 364 -8.63 -6.76 36.14
C ALA A 364 -8.06 -7.91 36.99
N ILE A 365 -7.14 -8.72 36.45
CA ILE A 365 -6.48 -9.80 37.18
C ILE A 365 -5.56 -9.25 38.27
N ARG A 366 -4.78 -8.19 37.99
CA ARG A 366 -3.95 -7.53 39.01
C ARG A 366 -4.80 -7.01 40.16
N GLN A 367 -5.93 -6.39 39.88
CA GLN A 367 -6.85 -5.90 40.91
C GLN A 367 -7.48 -7.03 41.72
N ALA A 368 -7.92 -8.11 41.07
CA ALA A 368 -8.44 -9.28 41.78
C ALA A 368 -7.36 -9.91 42.70
N ARG A 369 -6.09 -9.93 42.27
CA ARG A 369 -4.97 -10.39 43.10
C ARG A 369 -4.69 -9.47 44.29
N LEU A 370 -4.67 -8.15 44.06
CA LEU A 370 -4.49 -7.17 45.14
C LEU A 370 -5.64 -7.25 46.17
N ARG A 371 -6.89 -7.42 45.73
CA ARG A 371 -8.04 -7.65 46.62
C ARG A 371 -7.88 -8.92 47.46
N ARG A 372 -7.44 -10.03 46.85
CA ARG A 372 -7.19 -11.28 47.58
C ARG A 372 -6.05 -11.12 48.59
N ALA A 373 -4.98 -10.40 48.25
CA ALA A 373 -3.89 -10.12 49.17
C ALA A 373 -4.33 -9.22 50.34
N ALA A 374 -5.17 -8.21 50.08
CA ALA A 374 -5.71 -7.33 51.13
C ALA A 374 -6.60 -8.10 52.13
N VAL A 375 -7.45 -9.01 51.64
CA VAL A 375 -8.30 -9.87 52.50
C VAL A 375 -7.47 -10.91 53.28
N GLN A 376 -6.33 -11.36 52.74
CA GLN A 376 -5.45 -12.31 53.43
C GLN A 376 -4.53 -11.65 54.48
N HIS A 377 -4.28 -10.35 54.35
CA HIS A 377 -3.48 -9.56 55.29
C HIS A 377 -4.32 -8.75 56.29
N GLU A 378 -5.63 -8.98 56.38
CA GLU A 378 -6.44 -8.46 57.47
C GLU A 378 -5.98 -9.14 58.77
N PRO A 379 -5.41 -8.41 59.73
CA PRO A 379 -5.06 -8.98 61.02
C PRO A 379 -6.38 -9.33 61.73
N ARG A 380 -6.61 -10.63 61.97
CA ARG A 380 -7.61 -11.06 62.95
C ARG A 380 -7.16 -10.53 64.32
N GLY A 381 -7.67 -9.35 64.69
CA GLY A 381 -7.52 -8.80 66.02
C GLY A 381 -8.16 -9.72 67.06
N PRO A 382 -7.62 -9.83 68.29
CA PRO A 382 -8.14 -10.74 69.32
C PRO A 382 -9.53 -10.41 69.87
N ASP A 383 -10.14 -9.27 69.55
CA ASP A 383 -11.44 -8.89 70.09
C ASP A 383 -12.39 -8.45 68.96
N GLY A 384 -13.57 -9.05 68.92
CA GLY A 384 -14.58 -8.90 67.86
C GLY A 384 -15.25 -7.52 67.80
N ALA A 385 -14.48 -6.48 67.51
CA ALA A 385 -14.99 -5.17 67.14
C ALA A 385 -14.93 -5.00 65.61
N GLU A 386 -16.10 -4.99 64.97
CA GLU A 386 -16.24 -4.64 63.55
C GLU A 386 -15.83 -3.18 63.35
N LEU A 387 -14.69 -2.95 62.69
CA LEU A 387 -14.31 -1.64 62.18
C LEU A 387 -15.04 -1.38 60.84
N PRO A 388 -15.45 -0.13 60.55
CA PRO A 388 -16.18 0.19 59.32
C PRO A 388 -15.33 -0.12 58.08
N ALA A 389 -15.89 -0.90 57.17
CA ALA A 389 -15.28 -1.22 55.88
C ALA A 389 -14.88 0.07 55.14
N VAL A 390 -13.58 0.26 54.91
CA VAL A 390 -13.02 1.41 54.18
C VAL A 390 -13.58 1.42 52.74
N PRO A 391 -14.18 2.54 52.27
CA PRO A 391 -14.79 2.65 50.93
C PRO A 391 -13.75 2.85 49.80
N ALA A 392 -12.52 2.33 49.94
CA ALA A 392 -11.50 2.38 48.89
C ALA A 392 -11.88 1.49 47.66
N ALA A 393 -12.93 0.68 47.78
CA ALA A 393 -13.38 -0.25 46.75
C ALA A 393 -14.20 0.40 45.62
N ALA A 394 -14.88 1.52 45.88
CA ALA A 394 -15.80 2.16 44.94
C ALA A 394 -15.09 3.19 44.04
N GLU A 395 -14.16 3.98 44.59
CA GLU A 395 -13.43 5.01 43.84
C GLU A 395 -12.55 4.43 42.72
N GLY A 396 -11.87 3.31 42.98
CA GLY A 396 -11.05 2.63 41.96
C GLY A 396 -11.86 2.00 40.82
N GLN A 397 -13.12 1.58 41.06
CA GLN A 397 -13.97 1.00 40.01
C GLN A 397 -14.57 2.06 39.08
N LEU A 398 -14.94 3.23 39.62
CA LEU A 398 -15.42 4.35 38.82
C LEU A 398 -14.30 4.91 37.92
N ASP A 399 -13.09 5.09 38.46
CA ASP A 399 -11.98 5.71 37.73
C ASP A 399 -11.44 4.85 36.56
N LEU A 400 -11.51 3.51 36.69
CA LEU A 400 -11.15 2.61 35.60
C LEU A 400 -12.17 2.61 34.46
N THR A 401 -13.45 2.78 34.76
CA THR A 401 -14.49 2.79 33.72
C THR A 401 -14.45 4.08 32.91
N THR A 402 -14.12 5.22 33.53
CA THR A 402 -13.93 6.53 32.88
C THR A 402 -12.65 6.59 32.04
N ILE A 403 -11.50 6.13 32.56
CA ILE A 403 -10.22 6.05 31.79
C ILE A 403 -10.37 5.13 30.57
N ASN A 404 -11.19 4.08 30.69
CA ASN A 404 -11.39 3.09 29.63
C ASN A 404 -12.24 3.62 28.45
N LEU A 405 -13.28 4.41 28.72
CA LEU A 405 -14.06 5.07 27.66
C LEU A 405 -13.24 6.13 26.92
N GLN A 406 -12.39 6.89 27.62
CA GLN A 406 -11.47 7.84 27.01
C GLN A 406 -10.44 7.13 26.12
N THR A 407 -9.82 6.05 26.60
CA THR A 407 -8.82 5.29 25.83
C THR A 407 -9.41 4.70 24.55
N GLN A 408 -10.61 4.12 24.64
CA GLN A 408 -11.29 3.53 23.48
C GLN A 408 -11.67 4.61 22.45
N ARG A 409 -12.15 5.78 22.90
CA ARG A 409 -12.44 6.92 22.03
C ARG A 409 -11.18 7.46 21.37
N PHE A 410 -10.08 7.61 22.11
CA PHE A 410 -8.79 8.04 21.58
C PHE A 410 -8.25 7.09 20.50
N VAL A 411 -8.32 5.77 20.74
CA VAL A 411 -7.91 4.79 19.72
C VAL A 411 -8.80 4.90 18.48
N GLN A 412 -10.12 5.09 18.65
CA GLN A 412 -11.03 5.26 17.52
C GLN A 412 -10.78 6.55 16.74
N THR A 413 -10.51 7.67 17.42
CA THR A 413 -10.21 8.94 16.75
C THR A 413 -8.85 8.90 16.05
N ALA A 414 -7.82 8.34 16.69
CA ALA A 414 -6.50 8.14 16.08
C ALA A 414 -6.58 7.23 14.85
N LEU A 415 -7.37 6.16 14.93
CA LEU A 415 -7.71 5.33 13.79
C LEU A 415 -8.37 6.19 12.69
N MET A 416 -9.48 6.87 12.98
CA MET A 416 -10.17 7.68 11.95
C MET A 416 -9.28 8.75 11.32
N ALA A 417 -8.43 9.41 12.12
CA ALA A 417 -7.45 10.38 11.63
C ALA A 417 -6.40 9.73 10.72
N GLY A 418 -5.89 8.55 11.08
CA GLY A 418 -4.96 7.79 10.24
C GLY A 418 -5.58 7.34 8.92
N LEU A 419 -6.86 6.93 8.94
CA LEU A 419 -7.60 6.60 7.72
C LEU A 419 -7.79 7.84 6.83
N ALA A 420 -8.17 8.98 7.41
CA ALA A 420 -8.33 10.24 6.69
C ALA A 420 -7.01 10.73 6.08
N ALA A 421 -5.90 10.65 6.81
CA ALA A 421 -4.57 10.98 6.31
C ALA A 421 -4.14 10.04 5.17
N GLY A 422 -4.40 8.73 5.30
CA GLY A 422 -4.12 7.77 4.23
C GLY A 422 -4.94 8.03 2.97
N LEU A 423 -6.23 8.36 3.11
CA LEU A 423 -7.09 8.77 2.01
C LEU A 423 -6.57 10.06 1.35
N TRP A 424 -6.18 11.06 2.16
CA TRP A 424 -5.58 12.29 1.65
C TRP A 424 -4.33 12.02 0.81
N LEU A 425 -3.38 11.22 1.32
CA LEU A 425 -2.16 10.88 0.59
C LEU A 425 -2.41 10.16 -0.74
N ILE A 426 -3.44 9.31 -0.83
CA ILE A 426 -3.77 8.59 -2.07
C ILE A 426 -4.40 9.52 -3.12
N TRP A 427 -5.20 10.48 -2.68
CA TRP A 427 -6.01 11.33 -3.55
C TRP A 427 -5.42 12.72 -3.79
N ALA A 428 -4.41 13.14 -3.01
CA ALA A 428 -3.79 14.46 -3.09
C ALA A 428 -3.34 14.81 -4.52
N ASP A 429 -2.68 13.88 -5.23
CA ASP A 429 -2.17 14.16 -6.58
C ASP A 429 -3.28 14.31 -7.64
N VAL A 430 -4.54 13.97 -7.34
CA VAL A 430 -5.67 14.15 -8.27
C VAL A 430 -6.38 15.48 -8.03
N LEU A 431 -6.18 16.10 -6.86
CA LEU A 431 -6.80 17.39 -6.54
C LEU A 431 -6.39 18.51 -7.50
N PRO A 432 -5.11 18.64 -7.93
CA PRO A 432 -4.73 19.62 -8.97
C PRO A 432 -5.45 19.38 -10.29
N ALA A 433 -5.65 18.14 -10.71
CA ALA A 433 -6.41 17.87 -11.92
C ALA A 433 -7.87 18.35 -11.83
N LEU A 434 -8.47 18.45 -10.63
CA LEU A 434 -9.80 19.04 -10.47
C LEU A 434 -9.79 20.58 -10.58
N SER A 435 -8.66 21.27 -10.37
CA SER A 435 -8.58 22.73 -10.58
C SER A 435 -8.71 23.11 -12.05
N ALA A 436 -8.34 22.21 -12.97
CA ALA A 436 -8.52 22.40 -14.41
C ALA A 436 -9.99 22.54 -14.84
N LEU A 437 -10.92 22.00 -14.03
CA LEU A 437 -12.36 22.13 -14.23
C LEU A 437 -12.94 23.45 -13.70
N ASN A 438 -12.14 24.33 -13.08
CA ASN A 438 -12.58 25.67 -12.72
C ASN A 438 -12.77 26.51 -13.99
N VAL A 439 -13.88 26.26 -14.69
CA VAL A 439 -14.47 27.23 -15.60
C VAL A 439 -14.85 28.44 -14.75
N PRO A 440 -14.40 29.66 -15.08
CA PRO A 440 -14.79 30.85 -14.32
C PRO A 440 -16.32 30.98 -14.37
N LEU A 441 -16.97 30.75 -13.23
CA LEU A 441 -18.44 30.70 -13.11
C LEU A 441 -19.09 32.10 -13.30
N TRP A 442 -18.30 33.17 -13.35
CA TRP A 442 -18.78 34.50 -13.66
C TRP A 442 -17.70 35.29 -14.42
N HIS A 443 -18.08 35.86 -15.56
CA HIS A 443 -17.37 36.99 -16.15
C HIS A 443 -17.91 38.26 -15.50
N VAL A 444 -17.08 38.99 -14.77
CA VAL A 444 -17.40 40.39 -14.45
C VAL A 444 -17.06 41.17 -15.71
N SER A 445 -18.04 41.41 -16.57
CA SER A 445 -17.95 42.47 -17.57
C SER A 445 -18.04 43.79 -16.83
N VAL A 446 -16.90 44.41 -16.53
CA VAL A 446 -16.86 45.84 -16.24
C VAL A 446 -17.16 46.54 -17.56
N GLU A 447 -18.41 46.93 -17.73
CA GLU A 447 -18.83 47.79 -18.82
C GLU A 447 -18.29 49.19 -18.51
N ASP A 448 -17.16 49.54 -19.11
CA ASP A 448 -16.61 50.88 -19.06
C ASP A 448 -17.59 51.85 -19.74
N SER A 449 -18.52 52.39 -18.96
CA SER A 449 -19.35 53.51 -19.37
C SER A 449 -18.51 54.79 -19.36
N VAL A 450 -17.58 54.92 -20.30
CA VAL A 450 -17.03 56.21 -20.72
C VAL A 450 -18.01 56.81 -21.73
N GLY A 451 -19.11 57.38 -21.20
CA GLY A 451 -20.04 58.22 -21.93
C GLY A 451 -19.83 59.67 -21.48
N GLY A 452 -19.25 60.48 -22.36
CA GLY A 452 -18.75 61.82 -22.07
C GLY A 452 -19.80 62.80 -21.55
N ALA A 453 -19.44 63.51 -20.48
CA ALA A 453 -20.05 64.77 -20.10
C ALA A 453 -19.27 65.91 -20.78
N ALA A 454 -19.85 66.46 -21.84
CA ALA A 454 -19.45 67.74 -22.41
C ALA A 454 -19.76 68.86 -21.41
N LEU A 455 -18.82 69.78 -21.23
CA LEU A 455 -19.06 71.11 -20.67
C LEU A 455 -18.56 72.16 -21.69
N PRO A 456 -19.25 73.32 -21.78
CA PRO A 456 -19.29 74.20 -22.95
C PRO A 456 -17.98 74.87 -23.33
#